data_AF-A0A7W0N1Z4-F1
#
_entry.id   AF-A0A7W0N1Z4-F1
#
_cell.length_a   1.000
_cell.length_b   1.000
_cell.length_c   1.000
_cell.angle_alpha   90.00
_cell.angle_beta   90.00
_cell.angle_gamma   90.00
#
_symmetry.space_group_name_H-M   'P 1'
#
loop_
_entity.id
_entity.type
_entity.pdbx_description
1 polymer ?
#
loop_
_entity_poly.entity_id
_entity_poly.type
_entity_poly.pdbx_seq_one_letter_code
_entity_poly.pdbx_strand_id
1 'polypeptide(L)' 'NLHDVFEVADRVTVLRLGRNVGDYAVAETTQQAIVQAITAGIPATAASNGEPPV' A
#
# COMPACT_ATOMS: atom_id res chain seq x y z
N ASN A 1 14.92 2.02 1.32
CA ASN A 1 14.28 3.09 0.55
C ASN A 1 12.90 2.59 0.15
N LEU A 2 11.81 3.28 0.51
CA LEU A 2 10.47 2.86 0.07
C LEU A 2 10.30 3.08 -1.44
N HIS A 3 11.09 3.95 -2.07
CA HIS A 3 11.04 4.20 -3.50
C HIS A 3 11.42 2.95 -4.31
N ASP A 4 12.54 2.28 -3.97
CA ASP A 4 12.94 1.03 -4.61
C ASP A 4 11.85 -0.05 -4.55
N VAL A 5 11.13 -0.13 -3.43
CA VAL A 5 10.01 -1.08 -3.28
C VAL A 5 8.90 -0.77 -4.28
N PHE A 6 8.57 0.51 -4.45
CA PHE A 6 7.55 0.96 -5.41
C PHE A 6 7.98 0.78 -6.87
N GLU A 7 9.28 0.74 -7.18
CA GLU A 7 9.76 0.49 -8.54
C GLU A 7 9.62 -0.97 -8.98
N VAL A 8 9.64 -1.92 -8.03
CA VAL A 8 9.69 -3.36 -8.35
C VAL A 8 8.44 -4.14 -7.95
N ALA A 9 7.67 -3.64 -7.00
CA ALA A 9 6.52 -4.35 -6.47
C ALA A 9 5.23 -4.02 -7.23
N ASP A 10 4.40 -5.04 -7.43
CA ASP A 10 3.00 -4.88 -7.87
C ASP A 10 2.07 -4.63 -6.68
N ARG A 11 2.39 -5.24 -5.52
CA ARG A 11 1.59 -5.16 -4.29
C ARG A 11 2.44 -4.98 -3.05
N VAL A 12 1.86 -4.33 -2.04
CA VAL A 12 2.47 -4.09 -0.74
C VAL A 12 1.49 -4.47 0.36
N THR A 13 1.90 -5.35 1.27
CA THR A 13 1.17 -5.63 2.53
C THR A 13 1.87 -4.92 3.67
N VAL A 14 1.12 -4.16 4.46
CA VAL A 14 1.64 -3.45 5.63
C VAL A 14 1.27 -4.19 6.90
N LEU A 15 2.29 -4.48 7.73
CA LEU A 15 2.12 -5.11 9.03
C LEU A 15 2.43 -4.11 10.16
N ARG A 16 1.67 -4.16 11.24
CA ARG A 16 1.94 -3.44 12.50
C ARG A 16 1.72 -4.35 13.69
N LEU A 17 2.73 -4.48 14.54
CA LEU A 17 2.72 -5.38 15.69
C LEU A 17 2.35 -6.82 15.31
N GLY A 18 2.86 -7.29 14.17
CA GLY A 18 2.59 -8.64 13.64
C GLY A 18 1.19 -8.84 13.04
N ARG A 19 0.37 -7.79 12.95
CA ARG A 19 -0.97 -7.86 12.36
C ARG A 19 -1.03 -7.14 11.01
N ASN A 20 -1.78 -7.68 10.07
CA ASN A 20 -2.06 -7.02 8.79
C ASN A 20 -2.88 -5.74 9.05
N VAL A 21 -2.38 -4.63 8.54
CA VAL A 21 -3.02 -3.31 8.57
C VAL A 21 -3.69 -2.99 7.25
N GLY A 22 -3.17 -3.52 6.14
CA GLY A 22 -3.74 -3.32 4.81
C GLY A 22 -2.88 -3.91 3.70
N ASP A 23 -3.56 -4.22 2.58
CA ASP A 23 -3.00 -4.70 1.34
C ASP A 23 -3.25 -3.67 0.24
N TYR A 24 -2.21 -3.31 -0.50
CA TYR A 24 -2.24 -2.23 -1.48
C TYR A 24 -1.71 -2.69 -2.82
N ALA A 25 -2.40 -2.36 -3.91
CA ALA A 25 -1.80 -2.36 -5.24
C ALA A 25 -0.91 -1.12 -5.36
N VAL A 26 0.30 -1.28 -5.88
CA VAL A 26 1.25 -0.17 -6.07
C VAL A 26 0.68 0.87 -7.03
N ALA A 27 -0.08 0.44 -8.04
CA ALA A 27 -0.77 1.31 -8.99
C ALA A 27 -1.86 2.20 -8.36
N GLU A 28 -2.38 1.84 -7.17
CA GLU A 28 -3.53 2.51 -6.54
C GLU A 28 -3.16 3.20 -5.21
N THR A 29 -1.89 3.19 -4.83
CA THR A 29 -1.43 3.72 -3.55
C THR A 29 -0.30 4.74 -3.73
N THR A 30 0.09 5.37 -2.62
CA THR A 30 1.22 6.30 -2.60
C THR A 30 2.19 5.93 -1.50
N GLN A 31 3.43 6.36 -1.66
CA GLN A 31 4.45 6.18 -0.63
C GLN A 31 4.02 6.79 0.71
N GLN A 32 3.39 7.98 0.70
CA GLN A 32 2.86 8.60 1.91
C GLN A 32 1.76 7.77 2.57
N ALA A 33 0.85 7.17 1.80
CA ALA A 33 -0.20 6.31 2.33
C ALA A 33 0.38 5.07 3.04
N ILE A 34 1.40 4.45 2.45
CA ILE A 34 2.11 3.31 3.06
C ILE A 34 2.81 3.74 4.35
N VAL A 35 3.49 4.89 4.36
CA VAL A 35 4.13 5.42 5.59
C VAL A 35 3.10 5.67 6.69
N GLN A 36 1.92 6.22 6.35
CA GLN A 36 0.84 6.41 7.31
C GLN A 36 0.28 5.08 7.84
N ALA A 37 0.09 4.08 6.97
CA ALA A 37 -0.36 2.75 7.39
C ALA A 37 0.64 2.09 8.35
N ILE A 38 1.95 2.23 8.10
CA ILE A 38 3.02 1.72 8.98
C ILE A 38 2.99 2.43 10.35
N THR A 39 2.90 3.76 10.35
CA THR A 39 3.07 4.58 11.56
C THR A 39 1.80 4.65 12.41
N ALA A 40 0.67 5.00 11.79
CA ALA A 40 -0.62 5.18 12.44
C ALA A 40 -1.42 3.87 12.55
N GLY A 41 -1.12 2.86 11.73
CA GLY A 41 -1.90 1.63 11.69
C GLY A 41 -3.29 1.80 11.08
N ILE A 42 -3.47 2.81 10.23
CA ILE A 42 -4.74 3.12 9.59
C ILE A 42 -4.71 2.56 8.17
N PRO A 43 -5.64 1.67 7.78
CA PRO A 43 -5.75 1.26 6.39
C PRO A 43 -6.07 2.48 5.54
N ALA A 44 -5.20 2.83 4.59
CA ALA A 44 -5.60 3.78 3.56
C ALA A 44 -6.80 3.18 2.82
N THR A 45 -7.88 3.96 2.67
CA THR A 45 -9.02 3.52 1.84
C THR A 45 -8.48 3.29 0.44
N ALA A 46 -8.56 2.05 -0.05
CA ALA A 46 -8.28 1.77 -1.45
C ALA A 46 -9.28 2.61 -2.25
N ALA A 47 -8.77 3.54 -3.07
CA ALA A 47 -9.64 4.21 -4.03
C ALA A 47 -10.10 3.14 -5.01
N SER A 48 -11.39 2.79 -4.98
CA SER A 48 -11.99 1.88 -5.95
C SER A 48 -12.03 2.56 -7.31
N ASN A 49 -10.90 2.66 -8.00
CA ASN A 49 -10.82 3.24 -9.33
C ASN A 49 -9.83 2.44 -10.19
N GLY A 50 -10.38 1.53 -10.98
CA GLY A 50 -9.73 1.00 -12.17
C GLY A 50 -9.41 -0.48 -12.11
N GLU A 51 -10.39 -1.31 -12.46
CA GLU A 51 -10.10 -2.52 -13.23
C GLU A 51 -9.20 -2.12 -14.43
N PRO A 52 -7.97 -2.64 -14.56
CA PRO A 52 -7.28 -2.59 -15.84
C PRO A 52 -7.92 -3.63 -16.77
N PRO A 53 -8.30 -3.27 -18.00
CA PRO A 53 -8.78 -4.25 -18.96
C PRO A 53 -7.59 -5.06 -19.47
N VAL A 54 -7.55 -6.36 -19.15
CA VAL A 54 -7.11 -7.46 -20.05
C VAL A 54 -7.60 -8.82 -19.54
#